data_AF-A0A9D6EYX0-F1
#
_entry.id   AF-A0A9D6EYX0-F1
#
_cell.length_a   1.000
_cell.length_b   1.000
_cell.length_c   1.000
_cell.angle_alpha   90.00
_cell.angle_beta   90.00
_cell.angle_gamma   90.00
#
_symmetry.space_group_name_H-M   'P 1'
#
loop_
_entity.id
_entity.type
_entity.pdbx_description
1 polymer ?
#
loop_
_entity_poly.entity_id
_entity_poly.type
_entity_poly.pdbx_seq_one_letter_code
_entity_poly.pdbx_strand_id
1 'polypeptide(L)'
;MKMNRLPVNKRFQEHVRGALQARFRCNDPEIYTENEDGAKRYIIDLFFVPDSGRADKIQDVIFYLDEAFIDRVRLGQKNRDGSYEAVVESNGDFVITVEVLIDGKSYTQQMWLADMLEAGYADTIPSKSIQDAIRNIREN
;
A
#
# COMPACT_ATOMS: atom_id res chain seq x y z
N MET A 1 -21.27 9.30 -0.68
CA MET A 1 -21.54 7.85 -0.62
C MET A 1 -20.60 7.27 0.44
N LYS A 2 -21.09 6.64 1.51
CA LYS A 2 -20.21 6.05 2.54
C LYS A 2 -19.62 4.77 1.94
N MET A 3 -18.35 4.81 1.51
CA MET A 3 -17.65 3.59 1.08
C MET A 3 -17.31 2.74 2.32
N ASN A 4 -17.55 1.44 2.20
CA ASN A 4 -17.29 0.47 3.25
C ASN A 4 -15.79 0.20 3.28
N ARG A 5 -15.10 0.64 4.35
CA ARG A 5 -13.74 0.18 4.66
C ARG A 5 -13.74 -1.35 4.74
N LEU A 6 -12.70 -1.97 4.20
CA LEU A 6 -12.55 -3.41 4.30
C LEU A 6 -12.37 -3.82 5.77
N PRO A 7 -12.97 -4.94 6.20
CA PRO A 7 -12.83 -5.40 7.56
C PRO A 7 -11.36 -5.75 7.86
N VAL A 8 -10.90 -5.34 9.03
CA VAL A 8 -9.58 -5.72 9.53
C VAL A 8 -9.61 -7.19 9.96
N ASN A 9 -8.68 -7.99 9.45
CA ASN A 9 -8.51 -9.39 9.81
C ASN A 9 -7.90 -9.50 11.21
N LYS A 10 -8.69 -10.01 12.17
CA LYS A 10 -8.27 -10.14 13.57
C LYS A 10 -7.03 -11.02 13.73
N ARG A 11 -6.92 -12.13 12.99
CA ARG A 11 -5.74 -13.01 13.08
C ARG A 11 -4.48 -12.31 12.60
N PHE A 12 -4.57 -11.54 11.51
CA PHE A 12 -3.46 -10.73 11.02
C PHE A 12 -3.01 -9.73 12.08
N GLN A 13 -3.95 -8.96 12.65
CA GLN A 13 -3.66 -7.98 13.71
C GLN A 13 -3.03 -8.62 14.96
N GLU A 14 -3.54 -9.77 15.38
CA GLU A 14 -3.05 -10.46 16.59
C GLU A 14 -1.63 -11.02 16.42
N HIS A 15 -1.31 -11.57 15.25
CA HIS A 15 -0.09 -12.36 15.03
C HIS A 15 1.02 -11.62 14.30
N VAL A 16 0.67 -10.84 13.28
CA VAL A 16 1.63 -10.09 12.47
C VAL A 16 2.00 -8.80 13.18
N ARG A 17 0.99 -7.97 13.48
CA ARG A 17 1.12 -6.58 13.96
C ARG A 17 1.91 -5.69 12.98
N GLY A 18 1.57 -4.40 12.91
CA GLY A 18 2.21 -3.46 12.00
C GLY A 18 1.21 -2.63 11.20
N ALA A 19 1.74 -1.77 10.34
CA ALA A 19 0.97 -0.85 9.52
C ALA A 19 1.10 -1.19 8.03
N LEU A 20 -0.02 -1.12 7.32
CA LEU A 20 -0.07 -1.11 5.86
C LEU A 20 -0.16 0.33 5.42
N GLN A 21 0.80 0.77 4.62
CA GLN A 21 0.95 2.16 4.22
C GLN A 21 1.33 2.23 2.76
N ALA A 22 1.03 3.35 2.11
CA ALA A 22 1.52 3.64 0.77
C ALA A 22 1.95 5.11 0.69
N ARG A 23 2.93 5.41 -0.16
CA ARG A 23 3.34 6.80 -0.47
C ARG A 23 3.59 6.96 -1.95
N PHE A 24 3.42 8.18 -2.43
CA PHE A 24 3.84 8.51 -3.79
C PHE A 24 5.36 8.60 -3.82
N ARG A 25 6.00 7.98 -4.82
CA ARG A 25 7.46 7.95 -4.94
C ARG A 25 8.03 9.33 -5.30
N CYS A 26 7.29 10.12 -6.06
CA CYS A 26 7.70 11.46 -6.43
C CYS A 26 7.32 12.47 -5.34
N ASN A 27 8.25 13.38 -5.05
CA ASN A 27 7.96 14.54 -4.21
C ASN A 27 7.21 15.60 -5.05
N ASP A 28 6.24 16.25 -4.41
CA ASP A 28 5.49 17.41 -4.90
C ASP A 28 6.42 18.41 -5.65
N PRO A 29 6.09 18.86 -6.89
CA PRO A 29 4.77 18.78 -7.56
C PRO A 29 4.55 17.66 -8.58
N GLU A 30 5.56 16.89 -8.96
CA GLU A 30 5.46 15.92 -10.06
C GLU A 30 5.01 14.54 -9.58
N ILE A 31 3.86 14.48 -8.90
CA ILE A 31 3.34 13.26 -8.25
C ILE A 31 2.80 12.25 -9.29
N TYR A 32 2.52 12.71 -10.52
CA TYR A 32 1.98 11.89 -11.60
C TYR A 32 2.57 12.27 -12.95
N THR A 33 2.50 11.32 -13.88
CA THR A 33 2.66 11.55 -15.31
C THR A 33 1.30 11.51 -15.98
N GLU A 34 1.02 12.37 -16.94
CA GLU A 34 -0.18 12.28 -17.78
C GLU A 34 0.11 11.38 -18.99
N ASN A 35 -0.80 10.46 -19.27
CA ASN A 35 -0.80 9.67 -20.51
C ASN A 35 -1.36 10.51 -21.67
N GLU A 36 -1.24 10.01 -22.90
CA GLU A 36 -1.74 10.69 -24.12
C GLU A 36 -3.25 11.00 -24.09
N ASP A 37 -4.03 10.23 -23.32
CA ASP A 37 -5.47 10.40 -23.12
C ASP A 37 -5.81 11.37 -21.96
N GLY A 38 -4.81 11.96 -21.32
CA GLY A 38 -4.96 12.85 -20.15
C GLY A 38 -5.18 12.10 -18.83
N ALA A 39 -5.14 10.77 -18.81
CA ALA A 39 -5.23 10.01 -17.58
C ALA A 39 -3.96 10.16 -16.75
N LYS A 40 -4.12 10.34 -15.43
CA LYS A 40 -3.01 10.45 -14.50
C LYS A 40 -2.50 9.07 -14.12
N ARG A 41 -1.19 8.89 -14.16
CA ARG A 41 -0.49 7.70 -13.69
C ARG A 41 0.43 8.08 -12.53
N TYR A 42 0.28 7.35 -11.43
CA TYR A 42 1.01 7.54 -10.19
C TYR A 42 1.99 6.40 -9.97
N ILE A 43 3.21 6.72 -9.53
CA ILE A 43 4.18 5.72 -9.03
C ILE A 43 4.08 5.71 -7.51
N ILE A 44 3.79 4.54 -6.95
CA ILE A 44 3.43 4.38 -5.55
C ILE A 44 4.30 3.29 -4.92
N ASP A 45 4.88 3.63 -3.79
CA ASP A 45 5.57 2.70 -2.90
C ASP A 45 4.56 2.16 -1.89
N LEU A 46 4.39 0.84 -1.89
CA LEU A 46 3.61 0.08 -0.93
C LEU A 46 4.53 -0.37 0.19
N PHE A 47 4.10 -0.17 1.43
CA PHE A 47 4.85 -0.53 2.61
C PHE A 47 4.05 -1.45 3.52
N PHE A 48 4.75 -2.44 4.06
CA PHE A 48 4.39 -3.07 5.31
C PHE A 48 5.46 -2.71 6.36
N VAL A 49 5.03 -2.02 7.41
CA VAL A 49 5.90 -1.58 8.51
C VAL A 49 5.59 -2.47 9.73
N PRO A 50 6.43 -3.47 10.03
CA PRO A 50 6.21 -4.34 11.18
C PRO A 50 6.33 -3.59 12.50
N ASP A 51 5.59 -4.06 13.51
CA ASP A 51 5.91 -3.72 14.89
C ASP A 51 7.32 -4.23 15.23
N SER A 52 8.15 -3.40 15.86
CA SER A 52 9.56 -3.65 16.18
C SER A 52 9.82 -5.02 16.83
N GLY A 53 8.89 -5.51 17.67
CA GLY A 53 8.99 -6.82 18.32
C GLY A 53 8.74 -8.03 17.43
N ARG A 54 8.40 -7.84 16.15
CA ARG A 54 8.02 -8.89 15.19
C ARG A 54 8.83 -8.91 13.90
N ALA A 55 9.55 -7.84 13.59
CA ALA A 55 10.30 -7.69 12.34
C ALA A 55 11.29 -8.84 12.04
N ASP A 56 11.89 -9.42 13.08
CA ASP A 56 12.87 -10.53 12.94
C ASP A 56 12.23 -11.89 12.65
N LYS A 57 10.93 -12.06 12.90
CA LYS A 57 10.21 -13.31 12.67
C LYS A 57 9.57 -13.39 11.29
N ILE A 58 9.54 -12.27 10.58
CA ILE A 58 8.96 -12.19 9.25
C ILE A 58 9.98 -12.72 8.25
N GLN A 59 9.54 -13.76 7.54
CA GLN A 59 10.31 -14.44 6.51
C GLN A 59 10.13 -13.70 5.18
N ASP A 60 8.88 -13.45 4.80
CA ASP A 60 8.52 -12.81 3.54
C ASP A 60 7.27 -11.93 3.70
N VAL A 61 7.17 -10.94 2.82
CA VAL A 61 5.96 -10.13 2.61
C VAL A 61 5.66 -10.10 1.12
N ILE A 62 4.42 -10.43 0.75
CA ILE A 62 3.97 -10.47 -0.63
C ILE A 62 2.75 -9.58 -0.78
N PHE A 63 2.77 -8.68 -1.76
CA PHE A 63 1.62 -7.86 -2.14
C PHE A 63 0.99 -8.45 -3.40
N TYR A 64 -0.26 -8.88 -3.29
CA TYR A 64 -1.09 -9.31 -4.40
C TYR A 64 -1.99 -8.16 -4.83
N LEU A 65 -1.80 -7.71 -6.07
CA LEU A 65 -2.54 -6.65 -6.72
C LEU A 65 -3.81 -7.21 -7.41
N ASP A 66 -4.73 -6.32 -7.76
CA ASP A 66 -5.98 -6.67 -8.44
C ASP A 66 -5.77 -7.38 -9.79
N GLU A 67 -6.81 -8.05 -10.28
CA GLU A 67 -6.77 -8.78 -11.53
C GLU A 67 -6.46 -7.91 -12.77
N ALA A 68 -6.70 -6.60 -12.69
CA ALA A 68 -6.37 -5.67 -13.77
C ALA A 68 -4.86 -5.60 -14.09
N PHE A 69 -3.98 -6.05 -13.18
CA PHE A 69 -2.54 -6.01 -13.39
C PHE A 69 -2.03 -7.26 -14.14
N ILE A 70 -1.10 -7.06 -15.09
CA ILE A 70 -0.43 -8.15 -15.82
C ILE A 70 0.50 -8.93 -14.89
N ASP A 71 1.20 -8.22 -14.01
CA ASP A 71 2.07 -8.80 -13.00
C ASP A 71 1.54 -8.44 -11.61
N ARG A 72 0.74 -9.37 -11.07
CA ARG A 72 -0.10 -9.15 -9.88
C ARG A 72 0.64 -9.42 -8.58
N VAL A 73 1.83 -10.00 -8.62
CA VAL A 73 2.56 -10.41 -7.43
C VAL A 73 3.79 -9.52 -7.28
N ARG A 74 3.93 -8.91 -6.11
CA ARG A 74 5.10 -8.10 -5.77
C ARG A 74 5.70 -8.66 -4.48
N LEU A 75 6.93 -9.16 -4.57
CA LEU A 75 7.69 -9.52 -3.38
C LEU A 75 8.20 -8.25 -2.71
N GLY A 76 7.85 -8.06 -1.44
CA GLY A 76 8.32 -6.94 -0.63
C GLY A 76 9.81 -7.06 -0.37
N GLN A 77 10.58 -6.04 -0.76
CA GLN A 77 11.99 -5.95 -0.45
C GLN A 77 12.18 -5.42 0.97
N LYS A 78 12.94 -6.14 1.80
CA LYS A 78 13.21 -5.73 3.17
C LYS A 78 14.21 -4.56 3.18
N ASN A 79 13.77 -3.43 3.71
CA ASN A 79 14.57 -2.22 3.92
C ASN A 79 15.42 -2.31 5.20
N ARG A 80 16.39 -1.41 5.32
CA ARG A 80 17.30 -1.35 6.49
C ARG A 80 16.58 -1.04 7.79
N ASP A 81 15.45 -0.34 7.73
CA ASP A 81 14.59 -0.02 8.88
C ASP A 81 13.65 -1.17 9.26
N GLY A 82 13.72 -2.31 8.55
CA GLY A 82 12.89 -3.49 8.79
C GLY A 82 11.52 -3.44 8.11
N SER A 83 11.18 -2.35 7.41
CA SER A 83 9.98 -2.30 6.56
C SER A 83 10.15 -3.16 5.31
N TYR A 84 9.03 -3.51 4.67
CA TYR A 84 9.00 -4.21 3.39
C TYR A 84 8.34 -3.34 2.36
N GLU A 85 8.98 -3.16 1.20
CA GLU A 85 8.56 -2.24 0.15
C GLU A 85 8.33 -2.93 -1.19
N ALA A 86 7.28 -2.52 -1.90
CA ALA A 86 7.03 -2.87 -3.28
C ALA A 86 6.54 -1.65 -4.07
N VAL A 87 6.80 -1.64 -5.38
CA VAL A 87 6.43 -0.50 -6.25
C VAL A 87 5.28 -0.91 -7.16
N VAL A 88 4.32 0.00 -7.31
CA VAL A 88 3.20 -0.14 -8.24
C VAL A 88 2.96 1.16 -9.02
N GLU A 89 2.52 1.02 -10.26
CA GLU A 89 1.97 2.12 -11.04
C GLU A 89 0.45 1.99 -11.05
N SER A 90 -0.29 3.06 -10.74
CA SER A 90 -1.75 3.03 -10.78
C SER A 90 -2.36 4.34 -11.25
N ASN A 91 -3.59 4.25 -11.75
CA ASN A 91 -4.43 5.34 -12.21
C ASN A 91 -5.69 5.50 -11.33
N GLY A 92 -5.96 4.50 -10.47
CA GLY A 92 -7.20 4.37 -9.70
C GLY A 92 -7.02 3.50 -8.46
N ASP A 93 -8.09 3.36 -7.69
CA ASP A 93 -8.10 2.60 -6.44
C ASP A 93 -8.31 1.10 -6.74
N PHE A 94 -7.70 0.25 -5.91
CA PHE A 94 -7.85 -1.19 -6.03
C PHE A 94 -7.56 -1.87 -4.70
N VAL A 95 -8.02 -3.12 -4.55
CA VAL A 95 -7.76 -3.91 -3.35
C VAL A 95 -6.38 -4.56 -3.45
N ILE A 96 -5.56 -4.31 -2.44
CA ILE A 96 -4.28 -4.98 -2.26
C ILE A 96 -4.46 -6.04 -1.17
N THR A 97 -4.07 -7.28 -1.46
CA THR A 97 -3.94 -8.33 -0.44
C THR A 97 -2.49 -8.44 -0.04
N VAL A 98 -2.18 -8.21 1.23
CA VAL A 98 -0.83 -8.38 1.78
C VAL A 98 -0.77 -9.69 2.55
N GLU A 99 0.16 -10.54 2.16
CA GLU A 99 0.49 -11.79 2.82
C GLU A 99 1.82 -11.65 3.55
N VAL A 100 1.84 -12.02 4.82
CA VAL A 100 3.04 -12.03 5.65
C VAL A 100 3.31 -13.44 6.13
N LEU A 101 4.51 -13.94 5.86
CA LEU A 101 4.96 -15.27 6.27
C LEU A 101 5.75 -15.18 7.57
N ILE A 102 5.26 -15.85 8.62
CA ILE A 102 5.89 -15.91 9.95
C ILE A 102 5.92 -17.35 10.40
N ASP A 103 7.10 -17.88 10.74
CA ASP A 103 7.28 -19.25 11.24
C ASP A 103 6.60 -20.31 10.35
N GLY A 104 6.64 -20.14 9.02
CA GLY A 104 6.01 -21.04 8.04
C GLY A 104 4.48 -20.94 7.96
N LYS A 105 3.86 -19.92 8.57
CA LYS A 105 2.41 -19.64 8.49
C LYS A 105 2.15 -18.34 7.75
N SER A 106 1.20 -18.39 6.82
CA SER A 106 0.71 -17.22 6.09
C SER A 106 -0.40 -16.51 6.86
N TYR A 107 -0.32 -15.18 6.89
CA TYR A 107 -1.33 -14.27 7.42
C TYR A 107 -1.66 -13.23 6.36
N THR A 108 -2.95 -13.05 6.06
CA THR A 108 -3.39 -12.12 5.00
C THR A 108 -4.27 -10.98 5.52
N GLN A 109 -4.09 -9.78 4.95
CA GLN A 109 -4.94 -8.62 5.16
C GLN A 109 -5.21 -7.94 3.81
N GLN A 110 -6.44 -7.50 3.61
CA GLN A 110 -6.82 -6.71 2.43
C GLN A 110 -6.99 -5.23 2.79
N MET A 111 -6.57 -4.34 1.91
CA MET A 111 -6.77 -2.90 2.08
C MET A 111 -6.92 -2.22 0.72
N TRP A 112 -7.75 -1.18 0.64
CA TRP A 112 -7.78 -0.31 -0.54
C TRP A 112 -6.49 0.49 -0.64
N LEU A 113 -6.01 0.73 -1.85
CA LEU A 113 -4.84 1.56 -2.09
C LEU A 113 -5.03 2.97 -1.50
N ALA A 114 -6.21 3.58 -1.70
CA ALA A 114 -6.49 4.90 -1.14
C ALA A 114 -6.42 4.92 0.40
N ASP A 115 -6.86 3.85 1.06
CA ASP A 115 -6.77 3.72 2.52
C ASP A 115 -5.31 3.53 2.98
N MET A 116 -4.48 2.80 2.22
CA MET A 116 -3.04 2.70 2.48
C MET A 116 -2.33 4.04 2.29
N LEU A 117 -2.70 4.82 1.28
CA LEU A 117 -2.15 6.17 1.05
C LEU A 117 -2.51 7.12 2.21
N GLU A 118 -3.76 7.13 2.65
CA GLU A 118 -4.17 7.90 3.83
C GLU A 118 -3.38 7.49 5.08
N ALA A 119 -3.18 6.20 5.31
CA ALA A 119 -2.37 5.69 6.41
C ALA A 119 -0.89 6.12 6.30
N GLY A 120 -0.34 6.18 5.09
CA GLY A 120 1.05 6.60 4.85
C GLY A 120 1.32 8.07 5.13
N TYR A 121 0.29 8.92 5.08
CA TYR A 121 0.37 10.36 5.37
C TYR A 121 -0.26 10.76 6.72
N ALA A 122 -0.78 9.81 7.52
CA ALA A 122 -1.53 10.10 8.74
C ALA A 122 -0.77 10.96 9.77
N ASP A 123 0.55 10.84 9.84
CA ASP A 123 1.42 11.58 10.78
C ASP A 123 1.91 12.93 10.22
N THR A 124 1.47 13.31 9.02
CA THR A 124 1.88 14.55 8.34
C THR A 124 0.66 15.31 7.84
N ILE A 125 0.81 16.61 7.57
CA ILE A 125 -0.20 17.36 6.83
C ILE A 125 0.17 17.22 5.34
N PRO A 126 -0.51 16.38 4.55
CA PRO A 126 -0.18 16.22 3.14
C PRO A 126 -0.42 17.53 2.39
N SER A 127 0.43 17.83 1.41
CA SER A 127 0.22 18.99 0.53
C SER A 127 -1.07 18.84 -0.27
N LYS A 128 -1.57 19.96 -0.82
CA LYS A 128 -2.82 19.96 -1.60
C LYS A 128 -2.73 19.01 -2.81
N SER A 129 -1.58 18.94 -3.47
CA SER A 129 -1.36 18.05 -4.61
C SER A 129 -1.45 16.57 -4.21
N ILE A 130 -0.92 16.19 -3.04
CA ILE A 130 -1.09 14.83 -2.49
C ILE A 130 -2.55 14.55 -2.16
N GLN A 131 -3.26 15.48 -1.52
CA GLN A 131 -4.68 15.31 -1.19
C GLN A 131 -5.54 15.14 -2.47
N ASP A 132 -5.27 15.96 -3.49
CA ASP A 132 -5.96 15.87 -4.78
C ASP A 132 -5.62 14.57 -5.52
N ALA A 133 -4.39 14.05 -5.40
CA ALA A 133 -3.98 12.76 -5.95
C ALA A 133 -4.69 11.57 -5.26
N ILE A 134 -4.76 11.57 -3.92
CA ILE A 134 -5.49 10.53 -3.17
C ILE A 134 -6.98 10.55 -3.55
N ARG A 135 -7.57 11.74 -3.68
CA ARG A 135 -8.96 11.88 -4.14
C ARG A 135 -9.14 11.32 -5.55
N ASN A 136 -8.24 11.66 -6.48
CA ASN A 136 -8.31 11.17 -7.86
C ASN A 136 -8.20 9.65 -7.95
N ILE A 137 -7.30 9.03 -7.19
CA ILE A 137 -7.20 7.57 -7.09
C ILE A 137 -8.51 6.99 -6.57
N ARG A 138 -9.07 7.54 -5.49
CA ARG A 138 -10.31 7.03 -4.88
C ARG A 138 -11.54 7.13 -5.78
N GLU A 139 -11.56 8.08 -6.71
CA GLU A 139 -12.69 8.35 -7.60
C GLU A 139 -12.64 7.55 -8.92
N ASN A 140 -11.49 6.94 -9.26
CA ASN A 140 -11.28 6.12 -10.47
C ASN A 140 -11.18 4.64 -10.13
#